data_AF-A0A0C9VJA7-F1
#
_entry.id   AF-A0A0C9VJA7-F1
#
_cell.length_a   1.000
_cell.length_b   1.000
_cell.length_c   1.000
_cell.angle_alpha   90.00
_cell.angle_beta   90.00
_cell.angle_gamma   90.00
#
_symmetry.space_group_name_H-M   'P 1'
#
loop_
_entity.id
_entity.type
_entity.pdbx_description
1 polymer ?
#
loop_
_entity_poly.entity_id
_entity_poly.type
_entity_poly.pdbx_seq_one_letter_code
_entity_poly.pdbx_strand_id
1 'polypeptide(L)'
;MAAFEALGIEPVYHMISIIRRQATEELDGWRKIALEGGTAEDVRKILDPYAVVLDNPPAMFPELLYEAYPDAKFILTVRDPAE
;
A
#
# COMPACT_ATOMS: atom_id res chain seq x y z
N MET A 1 1.69 8.04 -8.20
CA MET A 1 2.70 8.82 -7.45
C MET A 1 2.65 10.29 -7.85
N ALA A 2 2.94 10.63 -9.11
CA ALA A 2 3.03 12.01 -9.62
C ALA A 2 1.92 12.99 -9.18
N ALA A 3 0.66 12.58 -9.16
CA ALA A 3 -0.44 13.45 -8.74
C ALA A 3 -0.35 13.85 -7.24
N PHE A 4 -0.01 12.91 -6.35
CA PHE A 4 0.15 13.18 -4.92
C PHE A 4 1.43 13.96 -4.62
N GLU A 5 2.51 13.64 -5.33
CA GLU A 5 3.76 14.40 -5.27
C GLU A 5 3.54 15.87 -5.69
N ALA A 6 2.74 16.12 -6.73
CA ALA A 6 2.38 17.48 -7.14
C ALA A 6 1.53 18.24 -6.11
N LEU A 7 0.82 17.52 -5.23
CA LEU A 7 0.07 18.08 -4.10
C LEU A 7 0.94 18.23 -2.84
N GLY A 8 2.22 17.86 -2.88
CA GLY A 8 3.12 17.90 -1.73
C GLY A 8 2.83 16.81 -0.69
N ILE A 9 2.20 15.70 -1.09
CA ILE A 9 1.88 14.58 -0.21
C ILE A 9 2.90 13.46 -0.44
N GLU A 10 3.79 13.29 0.51
CA GLU A 10 4.90 12.33 0.47
C GLU A 10 5.20 11.76 1.88
N PRO A 11 5.80 10.56 1.98
CA PRO A 11 6.20 9.68 0.88
C PRO A 11 5.04 8.79 0.40
N VAL A 12 5.07 8.43 -0.89
CA VAL A 12 4.04 7.59 -1.54
C VAL A 12 4.56 6.16 -1.70
N TYR A 13 3.86 5.19 -1.12
CA TYR A 13 4.11 3.77 -1.33
C TYR A 13 3.68 3.32 -2.73
N HIS A 14 4.51 2.49 -3.36
CA HIS A 14 4.21 1.81 -4.63
C HIS A 14 5.15 0.62 -4.80
N MET A 15 4.70 -0.47 -5.45
CA MET A 15 5.55 -1.65 -5.74
C MET A 15 6.92 -1.27 -6.35
N ILE A 16 6.95 -0.34 -7.30
CA ILE A 16 8.20 0.03 -7.96
C ILE A 16 9.22 0.68 -7.00
N SER A 17 8.74 1.35 -5.95
CA SER A 17 9.60 1.95 -4.93
C SER A 17 10.30 0.88 -4.08
N ILE A 18 9.63 -0.25 -3.82
CA ILE A 18 10.17 -1.39 -3.08
C ILE A 18 11.27 -2.06 -3.88
N ILE A 19 10.98 -2.35 -5.16
CA ILE A 19 11.94 -2.99 -6.08
C ILE A 19 13.20 -2.16 -6.21
N ARG A 20 13.06 -0.84 -6.39
CA ARG A 20 14.19 0.09 -6.51
C ARG A 20 15.03 0.18 -5.24
N ARG A 21 14.40 0.16 -4.07
CA ARG A 21 15.08 0.19 -2.76
C ARG A 21 15.59 -1.18 -2.32
N GLN A 22 15.24 -2.26 -3.04
CA GLN A 22 15.50 -3.64 -2.63
C GLN A 22 15.00 -3.93 -1.21
N ALA A 23 13.84 -3.37 -0.85
CA ALA A 23 13.27 -3.53 0.49
C ALA A 23 12.60 -4.91 0.64
N THR A 24 13.42 -5.96 0.75
CA THR A 24 12.97 -7.36 0.83
C THR A 24 12.11 -7.63 2.06
N GLU A 25 12.38 -6.95 3.19
CA GLU A 25 11.58 -7.09 4.40
C GLU A 25 10.11 -6.66 4.21
N GLU A 26 9.87 -5.59 3.43
CA GLU A 26 8.50 -5.17 3.09
C GLU A 26 7.80 -6.24 2.23
N LEU A 27 8.52 -6.84 1.26
CA LEU A 27 7.98 -7.93 0.44
C LEU A 27 7.69 -9.19 1.26
N ASP A 28 8.58 -9.54 2.19
CA ASP A 28 8.40 -10.70 3.07
C ASP A 28 7.21 -10.49 4.02
N GLY A 29 7.03 -9.28 4.53
CA GLY A 29 5.85 -8.89 5.31
C GLY A 29 4.55 -9.10 4.52
N TRP A 30 4.49 -8.59 3.29
CA TRP A 30 3.33 -8.80 2.42
C TRP A 30 3.11 -10.26 2.03
N ARG A 31 4.20 -11.00 1.79
CA ARG A 31 4.13 -12.45 1.51
C ARG A 31 3.53 -13.21 2.69
N LYS A 32 3.95 -12.89 3.91
CA LYS A 32 3.38 -13.49 5.13
C LYS A 32 1.88 -13.19 5.23
N ILE A 33 1.48 -11.92 5.08
CA ILE A 33 0.07 -11.51 5.12
C ILE A 33 -0.75 -12.28 4.07
N ALA A 34 -0.23 -12.42 2.85
CA ALA A 34 -0.93 -13.11 1.77
C ALA A 34 -1.08 -14.63 1.97
N LEU A 35 -0.11 -15.28 2.62
CA LEU A 35 -0.07 -16.74 2.79
C LEU A 35 -0.68 -17.22 4.11
N GLU A 36 -0.53 -16.43 5.18
CA GLU A 36 -0.87 -16.83 6.55
C GLU A 36 -2.02 -15.99 7.12
N GLY A 37 -2.45 -14.95 6.41
CA GLY A 37 -3.29 -13.88 6.96
C GLY A 37 -2.45 -12.81 7.66
N GLY A 38 -3.04 -11.64 7.84
CA GLY A 38 -2.39 -10.49 8.48
C GLY A 38 -3.32 -9.76 9.42
N THR A 39 -2.74 -8.95 10.29
CA THR A 39 -3.45 -8.05 11.20
C THR A 39 -3.25 -6.59 10.79
N ALA A 40 -4.12 -5.71 11.31
CA ALA A 40 -3.93 -4.27 11.18
C ALA A 40 -2.54 -3.79 11.66
N GLU A 41 -1.95 -4.46 12.65
CA GLU A 41 -0.61 -4.14 13.14
C GLU A 41 0.49 -4.57 12.16
N ASP A 42 0.34 -5.73 11.50
CA ASP A 42 1.29 -6.16 10.47
C ASP A 42 1.31 -5.18 9.29
N VAL A 43 0.14 -4.65 8.92
CA VAL A 43 0.02 -3.62 7.89
C VAL A 43 0.68 -2.31 8.33
N ARG A 44 0.43 -1.85 9.56
CA ARG A 44 1.05 -0.63 10.11
C ARG A 44 2.58 -0.71 10.13
N LYS A 45 3.14 -1.87 10.50
CA LYS A 45 4.60 -2.09 10.46
C LYS A 45 5.22 -1.82 9.08
N ILE A 46 4.48 -2.09 8.01
CA ILE A 46 4.96 -1.89 6.64
C ILE A 46 4.64 -0.47 6.14
N LEU A 47 3.46 0.06 6.47
CA LEU A 47 2.89 1.24 5.80
C LEU A 47 2.92 2.54 6.62
N ASP A 48 3.16 2.51 7.94
CA ASP A 48 3.26 3.72 8.78
C ASP A 48 4.26 4.77 8.25
N PRO A 49 5.37 4.39 7.59
CA PRO A 49 6.29 5.38 7.02
C PRO A 49 5.72 6.17 5.83
N TYR A 50 4.55 5.82 5.29
CA TYR A 50 4.00 6.37 4.05
C TYR A 50 2.71 7.16 4.28
N ALA A 51 2.60 8.32 3.63
CA ALA A 51 1.41 9.16 3.71
C ALA A 51 0.30 8.69 2.75
N VAL A 52 0.68 8.04 1.64
CA VAL A 52 -0.24 7.55 0.60
C VAL A 52 0.20 6.17 0.17
N VAL A 53 -0.77 5.30 -0.10
CA VAL A 53 -0.52 3.93 -0.52
C VAL A 53 -1.22 3.65 -1.85
N LEU A 54 -0.44 3.17 -2.82
CA LEU A 54 -0.90 2.83 -4.16
C LEU A 54 -0.39 1.45 -4.55
N ASP A 55 -1.05 0.87 -5.56
CA ASP A 55 -0.60 -0.35 -6.25
C ASP A 55 -0.58 -1.60 -5.33
N ASN A 56 -0.16 -2.72 -5.90
CA ASN A 56 0.11 -3.93 -5.14
C ASN A 56 1.37 -3.77 -4.26
N PRO A 57 1.51 -4.56 -3.18
CA PRO A 57 0.50 -5.48 -2.62
C PRO A 57 -0.70 -4.88 -1.84
N PRO A 58 -0.62 -3.70 -1.19
CA PRO A 58 -1.67 -3.21 -0.29
C PRO A 58 -3.07 -3.14 -0.90
N ALA A 59 -3.18 -2.76 -2.18
CA ALA A 59 -4.46 -2.62 -2.87
C ALA A 59 -5.31 -3.92 -2.89
N MET A 60 -4.68 -5.07 -2.63
CA MET A 60 -5.35 -6.37 -2.54
C MET A 60 -6.04 -6.62 -1.19
N PHE A 61 -5.83 -5.76 -0.19
CA PHE A 61 -6.31 -5.94 1.19
C PHE A 61 -7.10 -4.72 1.72
N PRO A 62 -8.17 -4.26 1.04
CA PRO A 62 -8.85 -3.03 1.42
C PRO A 62 -9.49 -3.08 2.81
N GLU A 63 -10.03 -4.23 3.25
CA GLU A 63 -10.63 -4.39 4.58
C GLU A 63 -9.56 -4.29 5.68
N LEU A 64 -8.40 -4.90 5.45
CA LEU A 64 -7.28 -4.85 6.41
C LEU A 64 -6.68 -3.45 6.49
N LEU A 65 -6.62 -2.73 5.36
CA LEU A 65 -6.23 -1.33 5.32
C LEU A 65 -7.23 -0.45 6.08
N TYR A 66 -8.53 -0.71 5.95
CA TYR A 66 -9.56 0.04 6.67
C TYR A 66 -9.49 -0.21 8.18
N GLU A 67 -9.22 -1.45 8.60
CA GLU A 67 -8.97 -1.78 10.01
C GLU A 67 -7.70 -1.09 10.53
N ALA A 68 -6.65 -1.00 9.71
CA ALA A 68 -5.40 -0.36 10.08
C ALA A 68 -5.51 1.17 10.19
N TYR A 69 -6.26 1.80 9.28
CA TYR A 69 -6.37 3.25 9.13
C TYR A 69 -7.83 3.67 8.87
N PRO A 70 -8.71 3.62 9.90
CA PRO A 70 -10.15 3.86 9.72
C PRO A 70 -10.49 5.29 9.28
N ASP A 71 -9.61 6.26 9.57
CA ASP A 71 -9.78 7.66 9.19
C ASP A 71 -9.25 7.97 7.77
N ALA A 72 -8.51 7.03 7.15
CA ALA A 72 -7.95 7.22 5.83
C ALA A 72 -9.05 7.26 4.75
N LYS A 73 -8.81 8.05 3.70
CA LYS A 73 -9.70 8.09 2.54
C LYS A 73 -9.24 7.05 1.52
N PHE A 74 -10.20 6.31 0.96
CA PHE A 74 -9.95 5.32 -0.09
C PHE A 74 -10.32 5.88 -1.46
N ILE A 75 -9.45 5.68 -2.43
CA ILE A 75 -9.65 6.08 -3.83
C ILE A 75 -9.58 4.81 -4.68
N LEU A 76 -10.66 4.51 -5.40
CA LEU A 76 -10.70 3.43 -6.38
C LEU A 76 -10.48 4.00 -7.79
N THR A 77 -9.31 3.73 -8.36
CA THR A 77 -9.04 4.05 -9.77
C THR A 77 -9.54 2.91 -10.65
N VAL A 78 -10.39 3.22 -11.62
CA VAL A 78 -10.90 2.26 -12.61
C VAL A 78 -10.53 2.70 -14.02
N ARG A 79 -10.53 1.74 -14.94
CA ARG A 79 -10.40 1.95 -16.37
C ARG A 79 -11.36 1.00 -17.09
N ASP A 80 -11.54 1.19 -18.39
CA ASP A 80 -12.24 0.22 -19.21
C ASP A 80 -11.50 -1.14 -19.13
N PRO A 81 -12.18 -2.25 -18.78
CA PRO A 81 -11.55 -3.57 -18.69
C PRO A 81 -11.06 -4.13 -20.03
N ALA A 82 -11.50 -3.57 -21.16
CA ALA A 82 -11.07 -3.96 -22.50
C ALA A 82 -9.86 -3.15 -23.03
N GLU A 83 -9.43 -2.11 -22.31
CA GLU A 83 -8.24 -1.30 -22.62
C GLU A 83 -6.98 -1.73 -21.87
#